data_AF-A0A518VC35-F1
#
_entry.id   AF-A0A518VC35-F1
#
_cell.length_a   1.000
_cell.length_b   1.000
_cell.length_c   1.000
_cell.angle_alpha   90.00
_cell.angle_beta   90.00
_cell.angle_gamma   90.00
#
_symmetry.space_group_name_H-M   'P 1'
#
loop_
_entity.id
_entity.type
_entity.pdbx_description
1 polymer ?
#
loop_
_entity_poly.entity_id
_entity_poly.type
_entity_poly.pdbx_seq_one_letter_code
_entity_poly.pdbx_strand_id
1 'polypeptide(L)' 'MEKSLHVNGREFHFATTYDGDSQYDVQVRSGEKIVSSFKIYAETERDVFPVALAHMESDIEMGNLQV' A
#
# COMPACT_ATOMS: atom_id res chain seq x y z
N MET A 1 -4.97 -2.29 10.16
CA MET A 1 -5.59 -0.96 9.96
C MET A 1 -5.97 -0.82 8.51
N GLU A 2 -6.89 0.08 8.17
CA GLU A 2 -7.33 0.26 6.78
C GLU A 2 -7.48 1.74 6.44
N LYS A 3 -7.16 2.12 5.20
CA LYS A 3 -7.29 3.49 4.70
C LYS A 3 -7.51 3.51 3.18
N SER A 4 -8.47 4.32 2.73
CA SER A 4 -8.65 4.62 1.30
C SER A 4 -7.72 5.76 0.90
N LEU A 5 -6.99 5.60 -0.19
CA LEU A 5 -6.07 6.60 -0.74
C LEU A 5 -6.28 6.74 -2.25
N HIS A 6 -6.07 7.95 -2.77
CA HIS A 6 -6.12 8.21 -4.20
C HIS A 6 -4.72 8.07 -4.80
N VAL A 7 -4.57 7.23 -5.83
CA VAL A 7 -3.32 7.02 -6.56
C VAL A 7 -3.62 7.23 -8.05
N ASN A 8 -2.92 8.16 -8.70
CA ASN A 8 -3.10 8.48 -10.12
C ASN A 8 -4.57 8.68 -10.55
N GLY A 9 -5.36 9.34 -9.71
CA GLY A 9 -6.77 9.66 -9.99
C GLY A 9 -7.77 8.53 -9.75
N ARG A 10 -7.34 7.40 -9.18
CA ARG A 10 -8.22 6.29 -8.77
C ARG A 10 -8.14 6.05 -7.27
N GLU A 11 -9.26 5.63 -6.68
CA GLU A 11 -9.30 5.25 -5.27
C GLU A 11 -8.86 3.80 -5.08
N PHE A 12 -8.01 3.57 -4.09
CA PHE A 12 -7.55 2.26 -3.66
C PHE A 12 -7.70 2.11 -2.15
N HIS A 13 -8.03 0.90 -1.71
CA HIS A 13 -8.12 0.55 -0.30
C HIS A 13 -6.85 -0.16 0.14
N PHE A 14 -6.14 0.45 1.09
CA PHE A 14 -4.94 -0.11 1.71
C PHE A 14 -5.33 -0.75 3.04
N ALA A 15 -5.03 -2.04 3.19
CA ALA A 15 -5.13 -2.76 4.45
C ALA A 15 -3.73 -3.13 4.92
N THR A 16 -3.42 -2.84 6.18
CA THR A 16 -2.10 -3.04 6.78
C THR A 16 -2.19 -3.91 8.02
N THR A 17 -1.28 -4.86 8.16
CA THR A 17 -1.15 -5.71 9.35
C THR A 17 0.28 -5.66 9.85
N TYR A 18 0.48 -5.44 11.15
CA TYR A 18 1.80 -5.48 11.76
C TYR A 18 2.27 -6.94 11.88
N ASP A 19 3.41 -7.27 11.28
CA ASP A 19 3.98 -8.63 11.24
C ASP A 19 5.10 -8.83 12.29
N GLY A 20 5.50 -7.77 12.99
CA GLY A 20 6.65 -7.76 13.89
C GLY A 20 7.88 -7.13 13.25
N ASP A 21 8.94 -6.91 14.04
CA ASP A 21 10.23 -6.34 13.57
C ASP A 21 10.08 -5.03 12.78
N SER A 22 9.15 -4.16 13.18
CA SER A 22 8.84 -2.91 12.48
C SER A 22 8.42 -3.10 11.01
N GLN A 23 7.91 -4.28 10.66
CA GLN A 23 7.39 -4.61 9.34
C GLN A 23 5.88 -4.71 9.33
N TYR A 24 5.30 -4.31 8.19
CA TYR A 24 3.88 -4.32 7.95
C TYR A 24 3.60 -4.97 6.60
N ASP A 25 2.68 -5.93 6.60
CA ASP A 25 2.07 -6.45 5.39
C ASP A 25 1.04 -5.45 4.88
N VAL A 26 1.15 -5.10 3.61
CA VAL A 26 0.23 -4.19 2.92
C VAL A 26 -0.52 -4.98 1.84
N GLN A 27 -1.84 -4.86 1.84
CA GLN A 27 -2.70 -5.28 0.74
C GLN A 27 -3.38 -4.06 0.15
N VAL A 28 -3.27 -3.92 -1.16
CA VAL A 28 -3.94 -2.86 -1.92
C VAL A 28 -5.07 -3.48 -2.73
N ARG A 29 -6.27 -2.91 -2.60
CA ARG A 29 -7.47 -3.34 -3.31
C ARG A 29 -8.03 -2.23 -4.19
N SER A 30 -8.56 -2.60 -5.34
CA SER A 30 -9.41 -1.77 -6.19
C SER A 30 -10.79 -2.42 -6.25
N GLY A 31 -11.77 -1.83 -5.58
CA GLY A 31 -13.03 -2.51 -5.27
C GLY A 31 -12.79 -3.79 -4.46
N GLU A 32 -13.29 -4.93 -4.94
CA GLU A 32 -13.14 -6.24 -4.28
C GLU A 32 -11.85 -6.97 -4.67
N LYS A 33 -11.10 -6.47 -5.67
CA LYS A 33 -9.91 -7.15 -6.20
C LYS A 33 -8.64 -6.67 -5.51
N ILE A 34 -7.82 -7.61 -5.02
CA ILE A 34 -6.44 -7.31 -4.60
C ILE A 34 -5.60 -7.08 -5.86
N VAL A 35 -5.00 -5.90 -5.95
CA VAL A 35 -4.18 -5.48 -7.10
C VAL A 35 -2.69 -5.52 -6.79
N SER A 36 -2.31 -5.32 -5.53
CA SER A 36 -0.92 -5.43 -5.08
C SER A 36 -0.84 -5.89 -3.63
N SER A 37 0.24 -6.56 -3.28
CA SER A 37 0.57 -6.88 -1.90
C SER A 37 2.08 -6.90 -1.72
N PHE A 38 2.56 -6.24 -0.67
CA PHE A 38 3.98 -6.06 -0.41
C PHE A 38 4.22 -5.82 1.09
N LYS A 39 5.46 -5.99 1.51
CA LYS A 39 5.91 -5.68 2.88
C LYS A 39 6.62 -4.34 2.89
N ILE A 40 6.37 -3.54 3.92
CA ILE A 40 7.11 -2.31 4.18
C ILE A 40 7.68 -2.30 5.60
N TYR A 41 8.82 -1.65 5.75
CA TYR A 41 9.37 -1.31 7.04
C TYR A 41 8.90 0.09 7.44
N ALA A 42 8.43 0.25 8.68
CA ALA A 42 8.05 1.53 9.25
C ALA A 42 8.37 1.55 10.75
N GLU A 43 9.12 2.57 11.19
CA GLU A 43 9.45 2.75 12.61
C GLU A 43 8.22 3.07 13.45
N THR A 44 7.27 3.81 12.86
CA THR A 44 5.99 4.12 13.50
C THR A 44 4.82 3.76 12.61
N GLU A 45 3.70 3.43 13.24
CA GLU A 45 2.44 3.11 12.56
C GLU A 45 1.96 4.25 11.64
N ARG A 46 2.32 5.50 11.96
CA ARG A 46 1.95 6.70 11.19
C ARG A 46 2.65 6.76 9.83
N ASP A 47 3.81 6.11 9.70
CA ASP A 47 4.62 6.15 8.49
C ASP A 47 4.23 5.05 7.49
N VAL A 48 3.45 4.06 7.92
CA VAL A 48 3.03 2.90 7.11
C VAL A 48 2.30 3.35 5.85
N PHE A 49 1.26 4.17 5.96
CA PHE A 49 0.47 4.59 4.80
C PHE A 49 1.22 5.52 3.84
N PRO A 50 1.99 6.53 4.30
CA PRO A 50 2.86 7.31 3.42
C PRO A 50 3.86 6.45 2.63
N VAL A 51 4.53 5.50 3.29
CA VAL A 51 5.49 4.61 2.64
C VAL A 51 4.80 3.66 1.65
N ALA A 52 3.66 3.09 2.02
CA ALA A 52 2.87 2.24 1.13
C ALA A 52 2.37 2.97 -0.12
N LEU A 53 1.96 4.23 0.03
CA LEU A 53 1.54 5.07 -1.08
C LEU A 53 2.70 5.31 -2.07
N ALA A 54 3.85 5.76 -1.56
CA ALA A 54 5.03 6.01 -2.39
C ALA A 54 5.52 4.74 -3.11
N HIS A 55 5.46 3.59 -2.43
CA HIS A 55 5.78 2.29 -3.04
C HIS A 55 4.84 1.97 -4.21
N MET A 56 3.53 2.13 -4.01
CA MET A 56 2.54 1.88 -5.05
C MET A 56 2.67 2.86 -6.24
N GLU A 57 2.89 4.14 -5.98
CA GLU A 57 3.13 5.14 -7.03
C GLU A 57 4.34 4.75 -7.88
N SER A 58 5.44 4.37 -7.24
CA SER A 58 6.65 3.90 -7.92
C SER A 58 6.41 2.64 -8.75
N ASP A 59 5.65 1.67 -8.24
CA ASP A 59 5.32 0.45 -8.99
C ASP A 59 4.48 0.73 -10.24
N ILE A 60 3.59 1.71 -10.20
CA ILE A 60 2.81 2.14 -11.36
C ILE A 60 3.72 2.83 -12.38
N GLU A 61 4.56 3.75 -11.93
CA GLU A 61 5.50 4.47 -12.80
C GLU A 61 6.50 3.54 -13.49
N MET A 62 6.96 2.50 -12.79
CA MET A 62 7.85 1.48 -13.33
C MET A 62 7.14 0.46 -14.24
N GLY A 63 5.79 0.49 -14.29
CA GLY A 63 4.99 -0.47 -15.05
C GLY A 63 4.90 -1.86 -14.40
N ASN A 64 5.29 -1.99 -13.13
CA ASN A 64 5.14 -3.21 -12.34
C ASN A 64 3.67 -3.47 -11.98
N LEU A 65 2.88 -2.41 -11.88
CA LEU A 65 1.45 -2.47 -11.59
C LEU A 65 0.65 -1.81 -12.72
N GLN A 66 -0.07 -2.63 -13.49
CA GLN A 66 -1.06 -2.15 -14.46
C GLN A 66 -2.41 -1.98 -13.76
N VAL A 67 -2.73 -0.74 -13.38
CA VAL A 67 -4.03 -0.35 -12.81
C VAL A 67 -4.90 0.33 -13.84
#